data_AF-A0AB38U5Q3-F1
#
_entry.id   AF-A0AB38U5Q3-F1
#
_cell.length_a   1.000
_cell.length_b   1.000
_cell.length_c   1.000
_cell.angle_alpha   90.00
_cell.angle_beta   90.00
_cell.angle_gamma   90.00
#
_symmetry.space_group_name_H-M   'P 1'
#
loop_
_entity.id
_entity.type
_entity.pdbx_description
1 polymer ?
#
loop_
_entity_poly.entity_id
_entity_poly.type
_entity_poly.pdbx_seq_one_letter_code
_entity_poly.pdbx_strand_id
1 'polypeptide(L)'
;MLEHAGLPVDPFLIAWHAPEPDPLEQLRAALVRHLARVLSNGVARRVYSIVHSRCEVSEETREFWEKVHMGRRAAEQRIVDALTDAHAQGQLADNADIAQLAAFTHASLMGFFIRSLAEQASIAPRQSAEHVVDLAFLLLRPFEAAD
;
A
#
# COMPACT_ATOMS: atom_id res chain seq x y z
N MET A 1 6.97 -3.74 -19.11
CA MET A 1 6.89 -2.28 -18.84
C MET A 1 7.34 -1.95 -17.41
N LEU A 2 6.68 -2.51 -16.39
CA LEU A 2 7.05 -2.31 -14.97
C LEU A 2 8.47 -2.81 -14.67
N GLU A 3 8.81 -4.02 -15.13
CA GLU A 3 10.15 -4.61 -14.99
C GLU A 3 11.23 -3.73 -15.64
N HIS A 4 11.02 -3.27 -16.88
CA HIS A 4 11.94 -2.35 -17.57
C HIS A 4 12.13 -1.02 -16.84
N ALA A 5 11.12 -0.57 -16.10
CA ALA A 5 11.19 0.65 -15.29
C ALA A 5 11.75 0.42 -13.88
N GLY A 6 12.13 -0.83 -13.53
CA GLY A 6 12.57 -1.19 -12.19
C GLY A 6 11.48 -0.96 -11.12
N LEU A 7 10.22 -1.04 -11.52
CA LEU A 7 9.06 -0.82 -10.64
C LEU A 7 8.46 -2.16 -10.19
N PRO A 8 8.07 -2.28 -8.91
CA PRO A 8 7.33 -3.46 -8.47
C PRO A 8 5.98 -3.51 -9.19
N VAL A 9 5.41 -4.71 -9.29
CA VAL A 9 4.09 -4.88 -9.91
C VAL A 9 3.02 -4.13 -9.12
N ASP A 10 3.07 -4.23 -7.80
CA ASP A 10 2.27 -3.42 -6.90
C ASP A 10 3.15 -2.35 -6.23
N PRO A 11 2.75 -1.07 -6.25
CA PRO A 11 3.53 0.03 -5.68
C PRO A 11 3.73 -0.07 -4.16
N PHE A 12 2.89 -0.83 -3.45
CA PHE A 12 2.96 -1.01 -1.99
C PHE A 12 3.61 -2.33 -1.59
N LEU A 13 4.31 -3.00 -2.49
CA LEU A 13 5.17 -4.13 -2.14
C LEU A 13 6.35 -3.64 -1.29
N ILE A 14 6.23 -3.81 0.03
CA ILE A 14 7.27 -3.46 1.00
C ILE A 14 8.23 -4.64 1.22
N ALA A 15 9.49 -4.31 1.52
CA ALA A 15 10.42 -5.24 2.11
C ALA A 15 10.14 -5.28 3.62
N TRP A 16 9.83 -6.46 4.15
CA TRP A 16 9.60 -6.67 5.57
C TRP A 16 10.53 -7.76 6.09
N HIS A 17 11.21 -7.50 7.20
CA HIS A 17 12.10 -8.46 7.84
C HIS A 17 11.90 -8.35 9.35
N ALA A 18 11.23 -9.33 9.95
CA ALA A 18 11.10 -9.40 11.40
C ALA A 18 12.42 -9.90 12.04
N PRO A 19 12.71 -9.56 13.31
CA PRO A 19 11.93 -8.66 14.17
C PRO A 19 12.30 -7.18 13.96
N GLU A 20 11.29 -6.31 13.88
CA GLU A 20 11.47 -4.85 13.95
C GLU A 20 11.15 -4.34 15.36
N PRO A 21 11.90 -3.38 15.95
CA PRO A 21 11.62 -2.87 17.31
C PRO A 21 10.31 -2.08 17.42
N ASP A 22 9.85 -1.49 16.32
CA ASP A 22 8.56 -0.81 16.22
C ASP A 22 7.91 -1.15 14.86
N PRO A 23 7.26 -2.32 14.76
CA PRO A 23 6.70 -2.81 13.50
C PRO A 23 5.69 -1.85 12.89
N LEU A 24 4.82 -1.24 13.70
CA LEU A 24 3.77 -0.37 13.18
C LEU A 24 4.33 0.94 12.62
N GLU A 25 5.29 1.59 13.30
CA GLU A 25 5.93 2.79 12.75
C GLU A 25 6.77 2.47 11.52
N GLN A 26 7.46 1.33 11.49
CA GLN A 26 8.27 0.95 10.33
C GLN A 26 7.38 0.65 9.10
N LEU A 27 6.25 -0.03 9.30
CA LEU A 27 5.24 -0.23 8.27
C LEU A 27 4.68 1.10 7.77
N ARG A 28 4.29 1.99 8.70
CA ARG A 28 3.81 3.34 8.40
C ARG A 28 4.80 4.10 7.53
N ALA A 29 6.06 4.17 7.97
CA ALA A 29 7.12 4.88 7.27
C ALA A 29 7.35 4.30 5.86
N ALA A 30 7.27 2.98 5.69
CA ALA A 30 7.36 2.35 4.38
C ALA A 30 6.18 2.77 3.48
N LEU A 31 4.94 2.62 3.94
CA LEU A 31 3.76 2.95 3.14
C LEU A 31 3.72 4.44 2.76
N VAL A 32 4.13 5.35 3.66
CA VAL A 32 4.27 6.78 3.35
C VAL A 32 5.30 7.01 2.24
N ARG A 33 6.48 6.39 2.31
CA ARG A 33 7.50 6.51 1.26
C ARG A 33 6.99 6.01 -0.09
N HIS A 34 6.32 4.86 -0.10
CA HIS A 34 5.80 4.26 -1.32
C HIS A 34 4.66 5.09 -1.93
N LEU A 35 3.69 5.54 -1.13
CA LEU A 35 2.61 6.40 -1.60
C LEU A 35 3.13 7.75 -2.09
N ALA A 36 4.04 8.40 -1.37
CA ALA A 36 4.65 9.66 -1.80
C ALA A 36 5.35 9.52 -3.16
N ARG A 37 6.04 8.40 -3.40
CA ARG A 37 6.72 8.11 -4.67
C ARG A 37 5.74 8.06 -5.85
N VAL A 38 4.57 7.45 -5.68
CA VAL A 38 3.59 7.31 -6.77
C VAL A 38 2.67 8.53 -6.94
N LEU A 39 2.51 9.34 -5.88
CA LEU A 39 1.84 10.65 -5.97
C LEU A 39 2.71 11.73 -6.62
N SER A 40 4.04 11.60 -6.50
CA SER A 40 4.99 12.51 -7.12
C SER A 40 4.95 12.42 -8.65
N ASN A 41 5.23 13.54 -9.31
CA ASN A 41 5.48 13.49 -10.76
C ASN A 41 6.77 12.71 -11.03
N GLY A 42 6.70 11.66 -11.86
CA GLY A 42 7.86 10.80 -12.10
C GLY A 42 7.54 9.56 -12.93
N VAL A 43 8.57 8.72 -13.14
CA VAL A 43 8.45 7.48 -13.91
C VAL A 43 7.40 6.54 -13.30
N ALA A 44 7.37 6.41 -11.98
CA ALA A 44 6.42 5.53 -11.30
C ALA A 44 4.98 5.90 -11.62
N ARG A 45 4.59 7.17 -11.40
CA ARG A 45 3.26 7.67 -11.71
C ARG A 45 2.87 7.49 -13.17
N ARG A 46 3.79 7.77 -14.11
CA ARG A 46 3.52 7.60 -15.55
C ARG A 46 3.26 6.14 -15.93
N VAL A 47 4.11 5.23 -15.46
CA VAL A 47 3.99 3.80 -15.77
C VAL A 47 2.71 3.22 -15.17
N TYR A 48 2.43 3.50 -13.88
CA TYR A 48 1.20 3.05 -13.25
C TYR A 48 -0.06 3.73 -13.82
N SER A 49 0.04 4.95 -14.34
CA SER A 49 -1.05 5.58 -15.10
C SER A 49 -1.41 4.75 -16.33
N ILE A 50 -0.43 4.27 -17.10
CA ILE A 50 -0.68 3.40 -18.25
C ILE A 50 -1.39 2.13 -17.78
N VAL A 51 -0.87 1.46 -16.74
CA VAL A 51 -1.45 0.21 -16.21
C VAL A 51 -2.91 0.40 -15.77
N HIS A 52 -3.21 1.45 -14.99
CA HIS A 52 -4.51 1.58 -14.32
C HIS A 52 -5.54 2.39 -15.09
N SER A 53 -5.15 3.12 -16.14
CA SER A 53 -6.09 3.94 -16.93
C SER A 53 -6.12 3.63 -18.43
N ARG A 54 -5.14 2.88 -18.96
CA ARG A 54 -5.01 2.63 -20.40
C ARG A 54 -4.96 1.16 -20.79
N CYS A 55 -4.57 0.26 -19.87
CA CYS A 55 -4.58 -1.17 -20.14
C CYS A 55 -5.98 -1.75 -19.86
N GLU A 56 -6.61 -2.28 -20.89
CA GLU A 56 -7.89 -2.98 -20.76
C GLU A 56 -7.68 -4.40 -20.23
N VAL A 57 -8.72 -4.95 -19.59
CA VAL A 57 -8.78 -6.37 -19.23
C VAL A 57 -9.37 -7.11 -20.42
N SER A 58 -8.53 -7.86 -21.15
CA SER A 58 -8.91 -8.65 -22.32
C SER A 58 -8.17 -9.98 -22.33
N GLU A 59 -8.51 -10.86 -23.26
CA GLU A 59 -7.80 -12.14 -23.44
C GLU A 59 -6.30 -11.92 -23.74
N GLU A 60 -5.98 -10.90 -24.53
CA GLU A 60 -4.60 -10.54 -24.90
C GLU A 60 -3.78 -10.04 -23.69
N THR A 61 -4.43 -9.39 -22.72
CA THR A 61 -3.76 -8.84 -21.52
C THR A 61 -3.91 -9.73 -20.28
N ARG A 62 -4.51 -10.92 -20.42
CA ARG A 62 -4.83 -11.81 -19.29
C ARG A 62 -3.61 -12.14 -18.42
N GLU A 63 -2.51 -12.58 -19.03
CA GLU A 63 -1.28 -12.93 -18.29
C GLU A 63 -0.68 -11.73 -17.55
N PHE A 64 -0.81 -10.53 -18.12
CA PHE A 64 -0.39 -9.31 -17.46
C PHE A 64 -1.23 -9.03 -16.21
N TRP A 65 -2.55 -9.13 -16.32
CA TRP A 65 -3.44 -8.93 -15.17
C TRP A 65 -3.28 -10.01 -14.10
N GLU A 66 -3.03 -11.27 -14.47
CA GLU A 66 -2.68 -12.33 -13.53
C GLU A 66 -1.44 -11.96 -12.70
N LYS A 67 -0.39 -11.42 -13.35
CA LYS A 67 0.79 -10.89 -12.65
C LYS A 67 0.43 -9.72 -11.73
N VAL A 68 -0.41 -8.79 -12.17
CA VAL A 68 -0.90 -7.67 -11.32
C VAL A 68 -1.62 -8.19 -10.08
N HIS A 69 -2.50 -9.18 -10.23
CA HIS A 69 -3.20 -9.79 -9.10
C HIS A 69 -2.26 -10.54 -8.15
N MET A 70 -1.25 -11.24 -8.67
CA MET A 70 -0.21 -11.86 -7.84
C MET A 70 0.60 -10.81 -7.08
N GLY A 71 0.97 -9.70 -7.74
CA GLY A 71 1.70 -8.59 -7.12
C GLY A 71 0.91 -7.94 -5.98
N ARG A 72 -0.39 -7.73 -6.17
CA ARG A 72 -1.31 -7.23 -5.12
C ARG A 72 -1.34 -8.16 -3.91
N ARG A 73 -1.58 -9.46 -4.14
CA ARG A 73 -1.57 -10.46 -3.04
C ARG A 73 -0.23 -10.49 -2.31
N ALA A 74 0.87 -10.36 -3.03
CA ALA A 74 2.19 -10.31 -2.42
C ALA A 74 2.38 -9.04 -1.56
N ALA A 75 1.89 -7.88 -2.02
CA ALA A 75 1.93 -6.63 -1.25
C ALA A 75 1.05 -6.72 0.01
N GLU A 76 -0.17 -7.22 -0.11
CA GLU A 76 -1.08 -7.47 1.03
C GLU A 76 -0.45 -8.42 2.04
N GLN A 77 0.17 -9.52 1.59
CA GLN A 77 0.85 -10.47 2.48
C GLN A 77 1.98 -9.80 3.26
N ARG A 78 2.74 -8.88 2.65
CA ARG A 78 3.80 -8.15 3.36
C ARG A 78 3.25 -7.20 4.42
N ILE A 79 2.06 -6.64 4.20
CA ILE A 79 1.36 -5.85 5.21
C ILE A 79 0.88 -6.77 6.33
N VAL A 80 0.35 -7.97 6.01
CA VAL A 80 -0.01 -8.99 7.02
C VAL A 80 1.21 -9.33 7.89
N ASP A 81 2.35 -9.65 7.29
CA ASP A 81 3.57 -10.02 8.02
C ASP A 81 3.98 -8.92 9.02
N ALA A 82 3.89 -7.65 8.61
CA ALA A 82 4.18 -6.50 9.46
C ALA A 82 3.16 -6.30 10.59
N LEU A 83 1.87 -6.44 10.29
CA LEU A 83 0.81 -6.33 11.28
C LEU A 83 0.81 -7.52 12.26
N THR A 84 1.22 -8.71 11.84
CA THR A 84 1.42 -9.86 12.73
C THR A 84 2.57 -9.61 13.71
N ASP A 85 3.69 -9.03 13.26
CA ASP A 85 4.78 -8.62 14.15
C ASP A 85 4.31 -7.54 15.14
N ALA A 86 3.57 -6.54 14.65
CA ALA A 86 2.96 -5.50 15.50
C ALA A 86 2.01 -6.09 16.55
N HIS A 87 1.17 -7.05 16.17
CA HIS A 87 0.25 -7.76 17.08
C HIS A 87 1.01 -8.55 18.15
N ALA A 88 2.06 -9.30 17.76
CA ALA A 88 2.90 -10.05 18.69
C ALA A 88 3.62 -9.15 19.72
N GLN A 89 3.83 -7.87 19.38
CA GLN A 89 4.41 -6.85 20.26
C GLN A 89 3.36 -6.02 21.01
N GLY A 90 2.07 -6.36 20.90
CA GLY A 90 0.99 -5.66 21.61
C GLY A 90 0.65 -4.26 21.05
N GLN A 91 1.06 -3.96 19.81
CA GLN A 91 0.78 -2.68 19.16
C GLN A 91 -0.62 -2.61 18.51
N LEU A 92 -1.33 -3.74 18.43
CA LEU A 92 -2.68 -3.87 17.89
C LEU A 92 -3.61 -4.49 18.94
N ALA A 93 -4.92 -4.34 18.76
CA ALA A 93 -5.91 -4.99 19.62
C ALA A 93 -5.83 -6.53 19.56
N ASP A 94 -6.09 -7.20 20.68
CA ASP A 94 -6.01 -8.67 20.77
C ASP A 94 -6.93 -9.40 19.77
N ASN A 95 -8.08 -8.80 19.46
CA ASN A 95 -9.07 -9.34 18.54
C ASN A 95 -8.95 -8.80 17.11
N ALA A 96 -7.83 -8.16 16.76
CA ALA A 96 -7.61 -7.59 15.44
C ALA A 96 -7.63 -8.67 14.35
N ASP A 97 -8.50 -8.51 13.34
CA ASP A 97 -8.45 -9.32 12.12
C ASP A 97 -7.34 -8.78 11.21
N ILE A 98 -6.13 -9.33 11.37
CA ILE A 98 -4.92 -8.89 10.68
C ILE A 98 -5.07 -8.93 9.16
N ALA A 99 -5.72 -9.96 8.62
CA ALA A 99 -5.92 -10.10 7.19
C ALA A 99 -6.85 -9.00 6.65
N GLN A 100 -7.96 -8.74 7.35
CA GLN A 100 -8.91 -7.69 6.95
C GLN A 100 -8.31 -6.28 7.08
N LEU A 101 -7.50 -6.05 8.11
CA LEU A 101 -6.79 -4.78 8.31
C LEU A 101 -5.73 -4.54 7.23
N ALA A 102 -4.98 -5.58 6.85
CA ALA A 102 -4.01 -5.49 5.76
C ALA A 102 -4.69 -5.19 4.42
N ALA A 103 -5.76 -5.92 4.09
CA ALA A 103 -6.55 -5.71 2.88
C ALA A 103 -7.14 -4.29 2.83
N PHE A 104 -7.71 -3.81 3.94
CA PHE A 104 -8.25 -2.45 4.04
C PHE A 104 -7.16 -1.39 3.84
N THR A 105 -6.00 -1.58 4.47
CA THR A 105 -4.87 -0.66 4.36
C THR A 105 -4.40 -0.58 2.90
N HIS A 106 -4.18 -1.72 2.24
CA HIS A 106 -3.78 -1.75 0.83
C HIS A 106 -4.83 -1.09 -0.08
N ALA A 107 -6.10 -1.49 0.06
CA ALA A 107 -7.20 -0.96 -0.74
C ALA A 107 -7.34 0.56 -0.60
N SER A 108 -7.16 1.11 0.61
CA SER A 108 -7.23 2.54 0.89
C SER A 108 -6.12 3.31 0.15
N LEU A 109 -4.89 2.83 0.22
CA LEU A 109 -3.74 3.45 -0.45
C LEU A 109 -3.85 3.34 -1.98
N MET A 110 -4.22 2.16 -2.47
CA MET A 110 -4.41 1.90 -3.90
C MET A 110 -5.56 2.71 -4.48
N GLY A 111 -6.70 2.76 -3.80
CA GLY A 111 -7.86 3.55 -4.22
C GLY A 111 -7.54 5.05 -4.26
N PHE A 112 -6.85 5.57 -3.23
CA PHE A 112 -6.39 6.95 -3.22
C PHE A 112 -5.44 7.23 -4.39
N PHE A 113 -4.47 6.36 -4.62
CA PHE A 113 -3.51 6.51 -5.70
C PHE A 113 -4.18 6.47 -7.07
N ILE A 114 -5.04 5.48 -7.35
CA ILE A 114 -5.75 5.35 -8.63
C ILE A 114 -6.62 6.59 -8.89
N ARG A 115 -7.37 7.06 -7.88
CA ARG A 115 -8.14 8.31 -8.00
C ARG A 115 -7.24 9.47 -8.38
N SER A 116 -6.08 9.60 -7.72
CA SER A 116 -5.14 10.67 -8.01
C SER A 116 -4.65 10.65 -9.46
N LEU A 117 -4.59 9.50 -10.14
CA LEU A 117 -4.10 9.41 -11.52
C LEU A 117 -5.01 10.14 -12.53
N ALA A 118 -6.29 10.32 -12.21
CA ALA A 118 -7.22 11.12 -12.99
C ALA A 118 -7.08 12.63 -12.73
N GLU A 119 -6.34 13.01 -11.69
CA GLU A 119 -6.11 14.38 -11.24
C GLU A 119 -4.69 14.86 -11.56
N GLN A 120 -4.41 16.14 -11.33
CA GLN A 120 -3.04 16.66 -11.39
C GLN A 120 -2.18 16.01 -10.31
N ALA A 121 -0.87 15.85 -10.59
CA ALA A 121 0.06 15.32 -9.59
C ALA A 121 0.05 16.19 -8.33
N SER A 122 0.20 15.56 -7.16
CA SER A 122 0.20 16.31 -5.89
C SER A 122 1.37 17.29 -5.84
N ILE A 123 1.08 18.52 -5.43
CA ILE A 123 2.11 19.54 -5.14
C ILE A 123 2.81 19.27 -3.79
N ALA A 124 2.24 18.43 -2.94
CA ALA A 124 2.76 18.06 -1.61
C ALA A 124 2.64 16.53 -1.37
N PRO A 125 3.31 15.70 -2.19
CA PRO A 125 3.07 14.25 -2.23
C PRO A 125 3.36 13.54 -0.91
N ARG A 126 4.37 13.98 -0.15
CA ARG A 126 4.68 13.41 1.17
C ARG A 126 3.58 13.71 2.18
N GLN A 127 3.11 14.95 2.27
CA GLN A 127 2.06 15.34 3.21
C GLN A 127 0.74 14.62 2.88
N SER A 128 0.39 14.51 1.59
CA SER A 128 -0.76 13.70 1.16
C SER A 128 -0.60 12.24 1.56
N ALA A 129 0.59 11.67 1.40
CA ALA A 129 0.87 10.29 1.76
C ALA A 129 0.76 10.03 3.26
N GLU A 130 1.36 10.90 4.09
CA GLU A 130 1.25 10.84 5.56
C GLU A 130 -0.21 10.86 5.99
N HIS A 131 -0.99 11.81 5.50
CA HIS A 131 -2.41 11.93 5.86
C HIS A 131 -3.22 10.68 5.51
N VAL A 132 -3.04 10.12 4.31
CA VAL A 132 -3.81 8.94 3.87
C VAL A 132 -3.40 7.69 4.64
N VAL A 133 -2.09 7.50 4.88
CA VAL A 133 -1.61 6.37 5.68
C VAL A 133 -2.12 6.48 7.12
N ASP A 134 -2.05 7.67 7.71
CA ASP A 134 -2.54 7.90 9.08
C ASP A 134 -4.04 7.62 9.22
N LEU A 135 -4.84 8.00 8.22
CA LEU A 135 -6.26 7.66 8.16
C LEU A 135 -6.51 6.15 8.05
N ALA A 136 -5.76 5.44 7.20
CA ALA A 136 -5.85 3.99 7.09
C ALA A 136 -5.47 3.29 8.40
N PHE A 137 -4.53 3.87 9.14
CA PHE A 137 -4.02 3.35 10.41
C PHE A 137 -4.95 3.61 11.60
N LEU A 138 -5.99 4.44 11.46
CA LEU A 138 -6.97 4.65 12.54
C LEU A 138 -7.67 3.34 12.94
N LEU A 139 -7.88 2.41 12.01
CA LEU A 139 -8.46 1.10 12.28
C LEU A 139 -7.48 0.10 12.91
N LEU A 140 -6.19 0.41 12.91
CA LEU A 140 -5.14 -0.44 13.50
C LEU A 140 -4.93 -0.13 14.99
N ARG A 141 -5.33 1.06 15.44
CA ARG A 141 -5.09 1.47 16.82
C ARG A 141 -5.96 0.65 17.78
N PRO A 142 -5.45 0.31 18.97
CA PRO A 142 -6.26 -0.28 20.02
C PRO A 142 -7.51 0.57 20.24
N PHE A 143 -8.68 -0.07 20.30
CA PHE A 143 -9.88 0.62 20.75
C PHE A 143 -9.73 0.89 22.25
N GLU A 144 -9.36 2.10 22.62
CA GLU A 144 -9.52 2.54 24.01
C GLU A 144 -11.02 2.63 24.28
N ALA A 145 -11.55 1.70 25.09
CA ALA A 145 -12.87 1.87 25.64
C ALA A 145 -12.88 3.19 26.41
N ALA A 146 -13.81 4.08 26.07
CA ALA A 146 -14.03 5.29 26.86
C ALA A 146 -14.49 4.86 28.26
N ASP A 147 -13.67 5.15 29.28
CA ASP A 147 -14.01 5.01 30.69
C ASP A 147 -15.24 5.86 31.08
#